data_AF-A0A9Q0Y8J9-F1
#
_entry.id   AF-A0A9Q0Y8J9-F1
#
_cell.length_a   1.000
_cell.length_b   1.000
_cell.length_c   1.000
_cell.angle_alpha   90.00
_cell.angle_beta   90.00
_cell.angle_gamma   90.00
#
_symmetry.space_group_name_H-M   'P 1'
#
loop_
_entity.id
_entity.type
_entity.pdbx_description
1 polymer ?
#
loop_
_entity_poly.entity_id
_entity_poly.type
_entity_poly.pdbx_seq_one_letter_code
_entity_poly.pdbx_strand_id
1 'polypeptide(L)' 'MRSQDSLIGDRIICGIPENALKERQQREKDLTLSKAVQICRVAETTRSQMKELQTDDVVSVHAVYSAQ' A
#
# COMPACT_ATOMS: atom_id res chain seq x y z
N MET A 1 -4.83 -28.37 13.51
CA MET A 1 -5.89 -27.93 12.57
C MET A 1 -5.63 -26.46 12.25
N ARG A 2 -5.53 -26.05 10.98
CA ARG A 2 -5.37 -24.62 10.64
C ARG A 2 -6.72 -23.92 10.80
N SER A 3 -6.73 -22.74 11.41
CA SER A 3 -7.95 -21.93 11.53
C SER A 3 -8.36 -21.38 10.15
N GLN A 4 -9.66 -21.18 9.95
CA GLN A 4 -10.20 -20.58 8.72
C GLN A 4 -9.50 -19.25 8.39
N ASP A 5 -9.24 -18.42 9.40
CA ASP A 5 -8.54 -17.14 9.26
C ASP A 5 -7.11 -17.28 8.71
N SER A 6 -6.38 -18.35 9.10
CA SER A 6 -5.04 -18.61 8.57
C SER A 6 -5.10 -18.92 7.08
N LEU A 7 -6.08 -19.72 6.64
CA LEU A 7 -6.23 -20.07 5.23
C LEU A 7 -6.61 -18.85 4.37
N ILE A 8 -7.46 -17.97 4.91
CA ILE A 8 -7.83 -16.72 4.24
C ILE A 8 -6.60 -15.79 4.17
N GLY A 9 -5.85 -15.66 5.26
CA GLY A 9 -4.60 -14.89 5.29
C GLY A 9 -3.59 -15.38 4.25
N ASP A 10 -3.38 -16.70 4.15
CA ASP A 10 -2.49 -17.31 3.18
C ASP A 10 -2.92 -16.98 1.73
N ARG A 11 -4.23 -17.00 1.43
CA ARG A 11 -4.76 -16.60 0.12
C ARG A 11 -4.53 -15.12 -0.19
N ILE A 12 -4.70 -14.23 0.79
CA ILE A 12 -4.43 -12.80 0.62
C ILE A 12 -2.96 -12.60 0.29
N ILE A 13 -2.05 -13.20 1.07
CA ILE A 13 -0.60 -13.05 0.86
C ILE A 13 -0.21 -13.59 -0.52
N CYS A 14 -0.69 -14.77 -0.90
CA CYS A 14 -0.37 -15.37 -2.20
C CYS A 14 -0.88 -14.52 -3.39
N GLY A 15 -2.04 -13.87 -3.22
CA GLY A 15 -2.64 -13.01 -4.25
C GLY A 15 -1.94 -11.65 -4.45
N ILE A 16 -1.04 -11.24 -3.56
CA ILE A 16 -0.32 -9.96 -3.71
C ILE A 16 0.74 -10.08 -4.81
N PRO A 17 0.73 -9.21 -5.83
CA PRO A 17 1.73 -9.26 -6.90
C PRO A 17 3.11 -8.81 -6.43
N GLU A 18 3.17 -7.85 -5.51
CA GLU A 18 4.41 -7.24 -5.02
C GLU A 18 5.12 -8.12 -3.96
N ASN A 19 6.32 -8.59 -4.29
CA ASN A 19 7.11 -9.43 -3.38
C ASN A 19 7.52 -8.69 -2.10
N ALA A 20 7.87 -7.40 -2.20
CA ALA A 20 8.26 -6.60 -1.03
C ALA A 20 7.14 -6.52 0.02
N LEU A 21 5.89 -6.38 -0.42
CA LEU A 21 4.73 -6.37 0.48
C LEU A 21 4.48 -7.77 1.07
N LYS A 22 4.61 -8.84 0.29
CA LYS A 22 4.51 -10.22 0.79
C LYS A 22 5.55 -10.52 1.87
N GLU A 23 6.81 -10.17 1.63
CA GLU A 23 7.89 -10.33 2.60
C GLU A 23 7.64 -9.52 3.87
N ARG A 24 7.15 -8.28 3.74
CA ARG A 24 6.77 -7.45 4.88
C ARG A 24 5.70 -8.13 5.74
N GLN A 25 4.69 -8.76 5.14
CA GLN A 25 3.69 -9.51 5.89
C GLN A 25 4.30 -10.74 6.58
N GLN A 26 5.16 -11.50 5.90
CA GLN A 26 5.78 -12.70 6.47
C GLN A 26 6.77 -12.40 7.62
N ARG A 27 7.31 -11.17 7.69
CA ARG A 27 8.14 -10.71 8.80
C ARG A 27 7.34 -10.44 10.08
N GLU A 28 6.02 -10.32 10.01
CA GLU A 28 5.18 -10.14 11.19
C GLU A 28 5.04 -11.44 11.97
N LYS A 29 5.54 -11.45 13.21
CA LYS A 29 5.55 -12.65 14.08
C LYS A 29 4.15 -13.16 14.41
N ASP A 30 3.19 -12.26 14.57
CA ASP A 30 1.81 -12.56 14.92
C ASP A 30 0.86 -12.02 13.85
N LEU A 31 1.04 -12.48 12.61
CA LEU A 31 0.22 -12.08 11.48
C LEU A 31 -1.19 -12.71 11.61
N THR A 32 -2.16 -11.87 11.97
CA THR A 32 -3.58 -12.23 11.96
C THR A 32 -4.23 -11.78 10.66
N LEU A 33 -5.39 -12.34 10.32
CA LEU A 33 -6.15 -11.93 9.14
C LEU A 33 -6.43 -10.41 9.14
N SER A 34 -6.83 -9.86 10.30
CA SER A 34 -7.07 -8.43 10.46
C SER A 34 -5.80 -7.60 10.18
N LYS A 35 -4.65 -7.98 10.75
CA LYS A 35 -3.38 -7.30 10.47
C LYS A 35 -3.00 -7.39 9.00
N ALA A 36 -3.20 -8.54 8.37
CA ALA A 36 -2.88 -8.71 6.96
C ALA A 36 -3.67 -7.74 6.07
N VAL A 37 -4.98 -7.63 6.33
CA VAL A 37 -5.86 -6.66 5.63
C VAL A 37 -5.42 -5.21 5.91
N GLN A 38 -5.08 -4.88 7.15
CA GLN A 38 -4.63 -3.53 7.52
C GLN A 38 -3.32 -3.16 6.82
N ILE A 39 -2.33 -4.06 6.78
CA ILE A 39 -1.05 -3.82 6.09
C ILE A 39 -1.28 -3.55 4.60
N CYS A 40 -2.14 -4.33 3.94
CA CYS A 40 -2.48 -4.12 2.54
C CYS A 40 -3.14 -2.75 2.31
N ARG A 41 -4.16 -2.41 3.11
CA ARG A 41 -4.85 -1.11 3.03
C ARG A 41 -3.90 0.07 3.24
N VAL A 42 -3.01 -0.01 4.23
CA VAL A 42 -2.01 1.03 4.49
C VAL A 42 -1.08 1.17 3.28
N ALA A 43 -0.58 0.07 2.73
CA ALA A 43 0.31 0.10 1.56
C ALA A 43 -0.37 0.71 0.33
N GLU A 44 -1.65 0.38 0.08
CA GLU A 44 -2.45 0.95 -1.02
C GLU A 44 -2.72 2.44 -0.81
N THR A 45 -3.06 2.83 0.41
CA THR A 45 -3.33 4.24 0.76
C THR A 45 -2.07 5.07 0.62
N THR A 46 -0.94 4.63 1.18
CA THR A 46 0.35 5.34 1.04
C THR A 46 0.75 5.48 -0.43
N ARG A 47 0.56 4.44 -1.25
CA ARG A 47 0.83 4.54 -2.69
C ARG A 47 -0.05 5.56 -3.39
N SER A 48 -1.34 5.60 -3.05
CA SER A 48 -2.28 6.54 -3.66
C SER A 48 -1.91 7.97 -3.27
N GLN A 49 -1.65 8.21 -1.98
CA GLN A 49 -1.21 9.50 -1.47
C GLN A 49 0.14 9.93 -2.05
N MET A 50 1.10 9.01 -2.18
CA MET A 50 2.41 9.33 -2.80
C MET A 50 2.26 9.70 -4.28
N LYS A 51 1.33 9.08 -5.02
CA LYS A 51 1.02 9.48 -6.40
C LYS A 51 0.43 10.88 -6.46
N GLU A 52 -0.52 11.20 -5.58
CA GLU A 52 -1.10 12.54 -5.47
C GLU A 52 -0.02 13.61 -5.19
N LEU A 53 0.89 13.34 -4.26
CA LEU A 53 2.02 14.24 -3.98
C LEU A 53 2.97 14.42 -5.17
N GLN A 54 3.21 13.37 -5.96
CA GLN A 54 4.05 13.46 -7.16
C GLN A 54 3.36 14.21 -8.32
N THR A 55 2.03 14.25 -8.36
CA THR A 55 1.31 14.97 -9.41
C THR A 55 1.35 16.49 -9.26
N ASP A 56 1.68 17.02 -8.07
CA ASP A 56 1.78 18.47 -7.83
C ASP A 56 3.11 19.10 -8.34
N ASP A 57 4.11 18.30 -8.71
CA ASP A 57 5.40 18.79 -9.24
C ASP A 57 5.31 19.33 -10.69
N VAL A 58 4.15 19.24 -11.36
CA VAL A 58 3.95 19.70 -12.77
C VAL A 58 3.10 20.98 -12.88
N VAL A 59 2.77 21.66 -11.77
CA VAL A 59 2.15 22.99 -11.85
C VAL A 59 3.24 24.04 -12.12
N SER A 60 3.49 24.30 -13.40
CA SER A 60 4.34 25.39 -13.90
C SER A 60 3.91 26.74 -13.32
N VAL A 61 4.73 27.30 -12.43
CA VAL A 61 4.56 28.62 -11.78
C VAL A 61 4.74 29.79 -12.77
N HIS A 62 4.97 29.53 -14.06
CA HIS A 62 5.38 30.56 -15.04
C HIS A 62 4.28 31.53 -15.52
N ALA A 63 3.02 31.37 -15.11
CA ALA A 63 1.92 32.20 -15.61
C ALA A 63 1.70 33.51 -14.82
N VAL A 64 2.32 33.69 -13.65
CA VAL A 64 2.05 34.86 -12.78
C VAL A 64 2.98 36.05 -13.08
N TYR A 65 4.09 35.84 -13.79
CA TYR A 65 5.08 36.90 -14.02
C TYR A 65 4.88 37.70 -15.31
N SER A 66 4.02 37.24 -16.24
CA SER A 66 3.79 37.92 -17.53
C SER A 66 2.57 38.85 -17.55
N ALA A 67 1.94 39.11 -16.41
CA ALA A 67 0.71 39.91 -16.30
C ALA A 67 0.89 41.25 -15.55
N GLN A 68 2.11 41.81 -15.47
CA GLN A 68 2.36 43.12 -14.87
C GLN A 68 3.21 44.01 -15.76
#